data_AF-A0A254QKS3-F1
#
_entry.id   AF-A0A254QKS3-F1
#
_cell.length_a   1.000
_cell.length_b   1.000
_cell.length_c   1.000
_cell.angle_alpha   90.00
_cell.angle_beta   90.00
_cell.angle_gamma   90.00
#
_symmetry.space_group_name_H-M   'P 1'
#
loop_
_entity.id
_entity.type
_entity.pdbx_description
1 polymer ?
#
loop_
_entity_poly.entity_id
_entity_poly.type
_entity_poly.pdbx_seq_one_letter_code
_entity_poly.pdbx_strand_id
1 'polypeptide(L)'
;MIENSSDWNKDSLRALRLRLGWSRSDMARRLKCTLTDIETWEEGRGELLFNPHIKGELALIHRQADACSDEVRFTPACENECDKNALSQVDFSRVKADLE
;
A
#
# COMPACT_ATOMS: atom_id res chain seq x y z
N MET A 1 10.93 -0.70 3.89
CA MET A 1 10.30 -2.01 3.69
C MET A 1 9.41 -2.25 4.90
N ILE A 2 8.09 -2.15 4.75
CA ILE A 2 7.15 -2.49 5.84
C ILE A 2 6.80 -3.96 5.59
N GLU A 3 7.46 -4.85 6.35
CA GLU A 3 7.22 -6.30 6.32
C GLU A 3 5.74 -6.61 6.57
N ASN A 4 5.26 -7.71 5.97
CA ASN A 4 3.94 -8.31 6.11
C ASN A 4 3.11 -7.77 7.30
N SER A 5 2.16 -6.89 6.99
CA SER A 5 1.29 -6.17 7.93
C SER A 5 0.33 -7.07 8.72
N SER A 6 0.86 -7.93 9.59
CA SER A 6 0.05 -8.65 10.57
C SER A 6 -0.45 -7.70 11.68
N ASP A 7 0.32 -6.65 11.97
CA ASP A 7 0.07 -5.75 13.10
C ASP A 7 -0.20 -4.33 12.62
N TRP A 8 -1.38 -4.14 12.03
CA TRP A 8 -1.94 -2.80 11.88
C TRP A 8 -1.96 -2.12 13.27
N ASN A 9 -1.57 -0.86 13.33
CA ASN A 9 -1.59 -0.03 14.54
C ASN A 9 -1.91 1.41 14.12
N LYS A 10 -2.06 2.32 15.09
CA LYS A 10 -2.41 3.72 14.81
C LYS A 10 -1.45 4.40 13.81
N ASP A 11 -0.16 4.09 13.92
CA ASP A 11 0.89 4.74 13.13
C ASP A 11 0.92 4.20 11.70
N SER A 12 0.81 2.88 11.53
CA SER A 12 0.73 2.22 10.21
C SER A 12 -0.57 2.54 9.47
N LEU A 13 -1.71 2.63 10.17
CA LEU A 13 -2.97 3.09 9.58
C LEU A 13 -2.83 4.52 9.03
N ARG A 14 -2.31 5.43 9.88
CA ARG A 14 -2.08 6.82 9.50
C ARG A 14 -1.08 6.95 8.36
N ALA A 15 0.01 6.19 8.41
CA ALA A 15 1.04 6.18 7.38
C ALA A 15 0.47 5.74 6.03
N LEU A 16 -0.33 4.67 5.99
CA LEU A 16 -1.00 4.22 4.78
C LEU A 16 -1.94 5.31 4.22
N ARG A 17 -2.74 5.93 5.09
CA ARG A 17 -3.65 7.01 4.68
C ARG A 17 -2.91 8.18 4.04
N LEU A 18 -1.84 8.64 4.69
CA LEU A 18 -1.05 9.77 4.20
C LEU A 18 -0.29 9.41 2.92
N ARG A 19 0.25 8.19 2.80
CA ARG A 19 0.88 7.68 1.58
C ARG A 19 -0.06 7.73 0.38
N LEU A 20 -1.34 7.44 0.60
CA LEU A 20 -2.38 7.47 -0.44
C LEU A 20 -2.94 8.88 -0.69
N GLY A 21 -2.51 9.89 0.07
CA GLY A 21 -3.06 11.25 -0.02
C GLY A 21 -4.52 11.34 0.43
N TRP A 22 -5.00 10.41 1.25
CA TRP A 22 -6.41 10.34 1.66
C TRP A 22 -6.70 11.19 2.90
N SER A 23 -7.87 11.84 2.92
CA SER A 23 -8.44 12.36 4.15
C SER A 23 -8.95 11.22 5.03
N ARG A 24 -9.22 11.47 6.32
CA ARG A 24 -9.85 10.47 7.20
C ARG A 24 -11.20 10.02 6.68
N SER A 25 -11.98 10.94 6.11
CA SER A 25 -13.27 10.66 5.49
C SER A 25 -13.16 9.76 4.25
N ASP A 26 -12.10 9.92 3.45
CA ASP A 26 -11.86 9.04 2.29
C ASP A 26 -11.52 7.62 2.74
N MET A 27 -10.67 7.49 3.75
CA MET A 27 -10.33 6.19 4.33
C MET A 27 -11.55 5.52 4.97
N ALA A 28 -12.39 6.27 5.70
CA ALA A 28 -13.64 5.77 6.27
C ALA A 28 -14.58 5.23 5.18
N ARG A 29 -14.75 5.98 4.08
CA ARG A 29 -15.54 5.56 2.92
C ARG A 29 -14.99 4.28 2.29
N ARG A 30 -13.66 4.19 2.14
CA ARG A 30 -13.02 3.02 1.53
C ARG A 30 -13.12 1.76 2.38
N LEU A 31 -13.02 1.91 3.70
CA LEU A 31 -13.12 0.83 4.69
C LEU A 31 -14.56 0.54 5.14
N LYS A 32 -15.53 1.32 4.66
CA LYS A 32 -16.96 1.21 5.02
C LYS A 32 -17.19 1.31 6.54
N CYS A 33 -16.47 2.21 7.19
CA CYS A 33 -16.64 2.54 8.61
C CYS A 33 -16.98 4.02 8.79
N THR A 34 -17.18 4.46 10.03
CA THR A 34 -17.48 5.85 10.33
C THR A 34 -16.20 6.70 10.38
N LEU A 35 -16.34 8.02 10.22
CA LEU A 35 -15.21 8.95 10.43
C LEU A 35 -14.67 8.84 11.86
N THR A 36 -15.55 8.73 12.84
CA THR A 36 -15.19 8.60 14.26
C THR A 36 -14.38 7.35 14.53
N ASP A 37 -14.63 6.25 13.81
CA ASP A 37 -13.81 5.04 13.90
C ASP A 37 -12.36 5.35 13.50
N ILE A 38 -12.16 5.97 12.32
CA ILE A 38 -10.82 6.34 11.84
C ILE A 38 -10.10 7.29 12.81
N GLU A 39 -10.80 8.29 13.33
CA GLU A 39 -10.23 9.23 14.31
C GLU A 39 -9.77 8.51 15.57
N THR A 40 -10.67 7.72 16.17
CA THR A 40 -10.41 6.93 17.38
C THR A 40 -9.19 6.03 17.19
N TRP A 41 -9.15 5.32 16.06
CA TRP A 41 -8.09 4.42 15.66
C TRP A 41 -6.73 5.11 15.46
N GLU A 42 -6.68 6.23 14.73
CA GLU A 42 -5.44 6.99 14.53
C GLU A 42 -4.92 7.66 15.83
N GLU A 43 -5.79 7.87 16.80
CA GLU A 43 -5.42 8.36 18.14
C GLU A 43 -4.92 7.24 19.07
N GLY A 44 -4.91 6.00 18.59
CA GLY A 44 -4.54 4.83 19.39
C GLY A 44 -5.59 4.46 20.42
N ARG A 45 -6.81 4.95 20.26
CA ARG A 45 -7.97 4.57 21.06
C ARG A 45 -8.76 3.51 20.30
N GLY A 46 -9.43 2.65 21.06
CA GLY A 46 -10.28 1.61 20.48
C GLY A 46 -9.51 0.46 19.83
N GLU A 47 -10.26 -0.60 19.63
CA GLU A 47 -9.78 -1.88 19.13
C GLU A 47 -9.85 -1.89 17.60
N LEU A 48 -8.96 -1.13 16.96
CA LEU A 48 -8.77 -0.96 15.50
C LEU A 48 -8.72 -2.30 14.73
N LEU A 49 -8.47 -3.40 15.43
CA LEU A 49 -7.88 -4.63 14.92
C LEU A 49 -8.72 -5.88 15.11
N PHE A 50 -9.92 -5.79 15.68
CA PHE A 50 -10.71 -6.99 15.96
C PHE A 50 -11.69 -7.32 14.84
N ASN A 51 -11.92 -6.40 13.91
CA ASN A 51 -12.71 -6.69 12.72
C ASN A 51 -11.83 -7.30 11.61
N PRO A 52 -11.94 -8.60 11.30
CA PRO A 52 -11.13 -9.25 10.27
C PRO A 52 -11.36 -8.65 8.87
N HIS A 53 -12.56 -8.10 8.62
CA HIS A 53 -12.88 -7.46 7.35
C HIS A 53 -12.04 -6.20 7.13
N ILE A 54 -11.94 -5.33 8.14
CA ILE A 54 -11.13 -4.10 8.07
C ILE A 54 -9.65 -4.44 7.88
N LYS A 55 -9.14 -5.44 8.62
CA LYS A 55 -7.76 -5.93 8.45
C LYS A 55 -7.50 -6.43 7.01
N GLY A 56 -8.44 -7.18 6.45
CA GLY A 56 -8.36 -7.67 5.07
C GLY A 56 -8.34 -6.53 4.04
N GLU A 57 -9.25 -5.56 4.17
CA GLU A 57 -9.30 -4.39 3.28
C GLU A 57 -8.02 -3.55 3.37
N LEU A 58 -7.51 -3.30 4.58
CA LEU A 58 -6.24 -2.59 4.78
C LEU A 58 -5.08 -3.32 4.11
N ALA A 59 -5.00 -4.65 4.25
CA ALA A 59 -3.96 -5.45 3.60
C ALA A 59 -4.05 -5.38 2.07
N LEU A 60 -5.26 -5.43 1.51
CA LEU A 60 -5.47 -5.27 0.06
C LEU A 60 -5.04 -3.88 -0.42
N ILE A 61 -5.46 -2.82 0.27
CA ILE A 61 -5.10 -1.44 -0.07
C ILE A 61 -3.59 -1.24 0.00
N HIS A 62 -2.93 -1.74 1.05
CA HIS A 62 -1.49 -1.65 1.19
C HIS A 62 -0.75 -2.36 0.06
N ARG A 63 -1.12 -3.60 -0.27
CA ARG A 63 -0.53 -4.34 -1.38
C ARG A 63 -0.70 -3.62 -2.71
N GLN A 64 -1.87 -3.01 -2.95
CA GLN A 64 -2.09 -2.21 -4.15
C GLN A 64 -1.19 -0.98 -4.19
N ALA A 65 -1.03 -0.28 -3.05
CA ALA A 65 -0.14 0.87 -2.95
C ALA A 65 1.33 0.49 -3.22
N ASP A 66 1.75 -0.69 -2.78
CA ASP A 66 3.09 -1.23 -3.07
C ASP A 66 3.25 -1.57 -4.55
N ALA A 67 2.30 -2.31 -5.14
CA ALA A 67 2.34 -2.66 -6.56
C ALA A 67 2.41 -1.42 -7.46
N CYS A 68 1.57 -0.41 -7.22
CA CYS A 68 1.62 0.84 -7.98
C CYS A 68 2.94 1.60 -7.78
N SER A 69 3.49 1.58 -6.56
CA SER A 69 4.78 2.22 -6.28
C SER A 69 5.92 1.53 -7.03
N ASP A 70 5.90 0.19 -7.09
CA ASP A 70 6.87 -0.59 -7.82
C ASP A 70 6.77 -0.33 -9.32
N GLU A 71 5.56 -0.33 -9.89
CA GLU A 71 5.34 -0.04 -11.31
C GLU A 71 5.92 1.33 -11.68
N VAL A 72 5.58 2.39 -10.93
CA VAL A 72 6.11 3.74 -11.19
C VAL A 72 7.63 3.78 -11.07
N ARG A 73 8.21 3.06 -10.10
CA ARG A 73 9.66 3.08 -9.85
C ARG A 73 10.45 2.30 -10.90
N PHE A 74 9.96 1.13 -11.32
CA PHE A 74 10.76 0.16 -12.07
C PHE A 74 10.37 0.03 -13.54
N THR A 75 9.17 0.45 -13.96
CA THR A 75 8.76 0.42 -15.38
C THR A 75 9.75 1.14 -16.30
N PRO A 76 10.29 2.34 -15.96
CA PRO A 76 11.28 2.99 -16.82
C PRO A 76 12.56 2.16 -17.00
N ALA A 77 12.98 1.40 -15.99
CA ALA A 77 14.13 0.52 -16.11
C ALA A 77 13.82 -0.69 -17.01
N CYS A 78 12.62 -1.26 -16.89
CA CYS A 78 12.14 -2.32 -17.78
C CYS A 78 12.10 -1.86 -19.25
N GLU A 79 11.58 -0.66 -19.52
CA GLU A 79 11.53 -0.06 -20.85
C GLU A 79 12.94 0.09 -21.44
N ASN A 80 13.88 0.65 -20.66
CA ASN A 80 15.27 0.79 -21.07
C ASN A 80 15.94 -0.56 -21.38
N GLU A 81 15.65 -1.61 -20.61
CA GLU A 81 16.18 -2.95 -20.83
C GLU A 81 15.61 -3.57 -22.12
N CYS A 82 14.31 -3.41 -22.37
CA CYS A 82 13.68 -3.80 -23.63
C CYS A 82 14.36 -3.13 -24.82
N ASP A 83 14.55 -1.81 -24.76
CA ASP A 83 15.15 -1.04 -25.85
C ASP A 83 16.61 -1.42 -26.09
N LYS A 84 17.42 -1.53 -25.03
CA LYS A 84 18.85 -1.86 -25.12
C LYS A 84 19.10 -3.24 -25.73
N ASN A 85 18.23 -4.21 -25.44
CA ASN A 85 18.39 -5.59 -25.85
C ASN A 85 17.45 -6.01 -27.00
N ALA A 86 16.70 -5.06 -27.56
CA ALA A 86 15.68 -5.29 -28.58
C ALA A 86 14.67 -6.40 -28.20
N LEU A 87 14.21 -6.38 -26.94
CA LEU A 87 13.24 -7.34 -26.40
C LEU A 87 11.83 -6.75 -26.45
N SER A 88 10.81 -7.60 -26.63
CA SER A 88 9.40 -7.20 -26.54
C SER A 88 8.85 -7.20 -25.11
N GLN A 89 9.51 -7.93 -24.20
CA GLN A 89 9.12 -8.06 -22.80
C GLN A 89 10.34 -8.43 -21.94
N VAL A 90 10.27 -8.08 -20.67
CA VAL A 90 11.25 -8.45 -19.64
C VAL A 90 10.55 -8.99 -18.41
N ASP A 91 11.23 -9.82 -17.63
CA ASP A 91 10.76 -10.21 -16.31
C ASP A 91 10.93 -9.03 -15.34
N PHE A 92 9.80 -8.44 -14.93
CA PHE A 92 9.74 -7.33 -14.00
C PHE A 92 10.42 -7.65 -12.66
N SER A 93 10.27 -8.88 -12.16
CA SER A 93 10.81 -9.29 -10.86
C SER A 93 12.34 -9.31 -10.88
N ARG A 94 12.92 -9.73 -12.01
CA ARG A 94 14.37 -9.68 -12.25
C ARG A 94 14.87 -8.23 -12.24
N VAL A 95 14.26 -7.36 -13.05
CA VAL A 95 14.69 -5.95 -13.18
C VAL A 95 14.57 -5.22 -11.85
N LYS A 96 13.50 -5.48 -11.09
CA LYS A 96 13.34 -4.96 -9.73
C LYS A 96 14.48 -5.40 -8.81
N ALA A 97 14.79 -6.70 -8.77
CA ALA A 97 15.84 -7.24 -7.90
C ALA A 97 17.23 -6.69 -8.23
N ASP A 98 17.50 -6.38 -9.50
CA ASP A 98 18.77 -5.79 -9.94
C ASP A 98 18.96 -4.33 -9.47
N LEU A 99 17.89 -3.66 -9.00
CA LEU A 99 17.86 -2.23 -8.63
C LEU A 99 17.57 -1.95 -7.15
N GLU A 100 17.38 -3.00 -6.33
CA GLU A 100 17.17 -2.92 -4.87
C GLU A 100 18.46 -3.14 -4.09
#